data_AF-A0A8T4J3G5-F1
#
_entry.id   AF-A0A8T4J3G5-F1
#
_cell.length_a   1.000
_cell.length_b   1.000
_cell.length_c   1.000
_cell.angle_alpha   90.00
_cell.angle_beta   90.00
_cell.angle_gamma   90.00
#
_symmetry.space_group_name_H-M   'P 1'
#
loop_
_entity.id
_entity.type
_entity.pdbx_description
1 polymer ?
#
loop_
_entity_poly.entity_id
_entity_poly.type
_entity_poly.pdbx_seq_one_letter_code
_entity_poly.pdbx_strand_id
1 'polypeptide(L)'
;LDAGLSGRQIARLCGWHPSKTSRLENAHAVPTDADIRAWCAACRAEDRSADLIAASRSADSMYVEWKRMHRSGLRGIQESYLPLYQRTRGFRIYCSNVMPGVLQTPEYAAALFEVIADFHGVGDRTAPEAAN
;
A
#
# COMPACT_ATOMS: atom_id res chain seq x y z
N LEU A 1 -3.64 -3.39 -21.22
CA LEU A 1 -3.43 -1.93 -21.33
C LEU A 1 -4.44 -1.41 -22.33
N ASP A 2 -5.32 -0.49 -21.92
CA ASP A 2 -6.41 0.03 -22.77
C ASP A 2 -5.91 0.72 -24.04
N ALA A 3 -4.66 1.21 -24.04
CA ALA A 3 -4.00 1.77 -25.22
C ALA A 3 -3.57 0.73 -26.27
N GLY A 4 -3.77 -0.57 -26.03
CA GLY A 4 -3.35 -1.65 -26.95
C GLY A 4 -1.84 -1.81 -27.09
N LEU A 5 -1.05 -1.15 -26.23
CA LEU A 5 0.41 -1.21 -26.22
C LEU A 5 0.90 -2.35 -25.32
N SER A 6 1.95 -3.04 -25.73
CA SER A 6 2.73 -3.93 -24.88
C SER A 6 3.74 -3.15 -24.04
N GLY A 7 4.19 -3.71 -22.90
CA GLY A 7 5.23 -3.09 -22.07
C GLY A 7 6.53 -2.81 -22.85
N ARG A 8 6.88 -3.63 -23.86
CA ARG A 8 8.02 -3.33 -24.76
C ARG A 8 7.79 -2.09 -25.63
N GLN A 9 6.56 -1.88 -26.11
CA GLN A 9 6.21 -0.68 -26.89
C GLN A 9 6.22 0.57 -26.02
N ILE A 10 5.68 0.51 -24.80
CA ILE A 10 5.79 1.59 -23.81
C ILE A 10 7.26 1.92 -23.53
N ALA A 11 8.09 0.90 -23.26
CA ALA A 11 9.52 1.10 -23.02
C ALA A 11 10.19 1.85 -24.18
N ARG A 12 9.89 1.46 -25.43
CA ARG A 12 10.42 2.13 -26.62
C ARG A 12 9.94 3.58 -26.74
N LEU A 13 8.65 3.83 -26.55
CA LEU A 13 8.06 5.18 -26.66
C LEU A 13 8.59 6.12 -25.57
N CYS A 14 8.84 5.62 -24.37
CA CYS A 14 9.39 6.39 -23.26
C CYS A 14 10.93 6.46 -23.26
N GLY A 15 11.62 5.76 -24.18
CA GLY A 15 13.08 5.66 -24.19
C GLY A 15 13.67 4.92 -22.98
N TRP A 16 12.91 4.00 -22.39
CA TRP A 16 13.30 3.25 -21.19
C TRP A 16 13.84 1.87 -21.52
N HIS A 17 14.69 1.37 -20.63
CA HIS A 17 15.01 -0.06 -20.60
C HIS A 17 13.74 -0.87 -20.23
N PRO A 18 13.45 -2.02 -20.88
CA PRO A 18 12.25 -2.81 -20.60
C PRO A 18 12.04 -3.19 -19.13
N SER A 19 13.13 -3.37 -18.37
CA SER A 19 13.07 -3.66 -16.94
C SER A 19 12.48 -2.52 -16.10
N LYS A 20 12.58 -1.26 -16.55
CA LYS A 20 11.92 -0.14 -15.88
C LYS A 20 10.41 -0.22 -16.07
N THR A 21 9.96 -0.39 -17.31
CA THR A 21 8.53 -0.55 -17.61
C THR A 21 7.93 -1.72 -16.84
N SER A 22 8.59 -2.87 -16.85
CA SER A 22 8.14 -4.05 -16.08
C SER A 22 8.04 -3.77 -14.58
N ARG A 23 9.01 -3.07 -13.98
CA ARG A 23 8.93 -2.72 -12.54
C ARG A 23 7.77 -1.77 -12.24
N LEU A 24 7.48 -0.82 -13.13
CA LEU A 24 6.35 0.09 -12.97
C LEU A 24 5.01 -0.64 -13.13
N GLU A 25 4.87 -1.53 -14.11
CA GLU A 25 3.64 -2.33 -14.33
C GLU A 25 3.34 -3.27 -13.15
N ASN A 26 4.37 -3.84 -12.54
CA ASN A 26 4.23 -4.77 -11.41
C ASN A 26 4.34 -4.09 -10.04
N ALA A 27 4.28 -2.75 -9.98
CA ALA A 27 4.40 -1.96 -8.74
C ALA A 27 5.67 -2.24 -7.90
N HIS A 28 6.74 -2.74 -8.53
CA HIS A 28 8.05 -2.96 -7.90
C HIS A 28 8.92 -1.69 -7.88
N ALA A 29 8.46 -0.60 -8.48
CA ALA A 29 9.07 0.71 -8.39
C ALA A 29 7.99 1.79 -8.33
N VAL A 30 8.20 2.81 -7.50
CA VAL A 30 7.33 3.99 -7.43
C VAL A 30 7.60 4.86 -8.66
N PRO A 31 6.59 5.22 -9.46
CA PRO A 31 6.77 6.10 -10.61
C PRO A 31 7.07 7.53 -10.17
N THR A 32 8.08 8.15 -10.77
CA THR A 32 8.30 9.59 -10.62
C THR A 32 7.26 10.38 -11.43
N ASP A 33 7.07 11.67 -11.13
CA ASP A 33 6.20 12.52 -11.95
C ASP A 33 6.61 12.54 -13.43
N ALA A 34 7.91 12.44 -13.71
CA ALA A 34 8.42 12.35 -15.07
C ALA A 34 8.02 11.01 -15.74
N ASP A 35 8.02 9.92 -14.97
CA ASP A 35 7.57 8.62 -15.45
C ASP A 35 6.08 8.64 -15.79
N ILE A 36 5.26 9.22 -14.91
CA ILE A 36 3.81 9.35 -15.14
C ILE A 36 3.53 10.15 -16.40
N ARG A 37 4.22 11.30 -16.59
CA ARG A 37 4.06 12.12 -17.80
C ARG A 37 4.48 11.38 -19.07
N ALA A 38 5.63 10.72 -19.06
CA ALA A 38 6.13 9.97 -20.22
C ALA A 38 5.18 8.82 -20.58
N TRP A 39 4.66 8.11 -19.58
CA TRP A 39 3.69 7.04 -19.77
C TRP A 39 2.38 7.55 -20.36
N CYS A 40 1.85 8.66 -19.82
CA CYS A 40 0.63 9.28 -20.34
C CYS A 40 0.82 9.72 -21.79
N ALA A 41 1.96 10.31 -22.14
CA ALA A 41 2.27 10.69 -23.51
C ALA A 41 2.37 9.47 -24.45
N ALA A 42 3.03 8.39 -24.01
CA ALA A 42 3.10 7.14 -24.78
C ALA A 42 1.71 6.55 -25.05
N CYS A 43 0.77 6.71 -24.11
CA CYS A 43 -0.61 6.26 -24.22
C CYS A 43 -1.56 7.29 -24.88
N ARG A 44 -1.08 8.49 -25.25
CA ARG A 44 -1.91 9.62 -25.73
C ARG A 44 -3.03 10.00 -24.74
N ALA A 45 -2.69 10.04 -23.46
CA ALA A 45 -3.57 10.35 -22.33
C ALA A 45 -2.97 11.45 -21.44
N GLU A 46 -2.35 12.46 -22.06
CA GLU A 46 -1.65 13.56 -21.39
C GLU A 46 -2.55 14.32 -20.41
N ASP A 47 -3.85 14.42 -20.71
CA ASP A 47 -4.88 15.01 -19.86
C ASP A 47 -4.99 14.33 -18.48
N ARG A 48 -4.63 13.04 -18.39
CA ARG A 48 -4.67 12.27 -17.14
C ARG A 48 -3.44 12.44 -16.26
N SER A 49 -2.37 13.04 -16.79
CA SER A 49 -1.08 13.10 -16.10
C SER A 49 -1.14 13.86 -14.78
N ALA A 50 -1.89 14.96 -14.71
CA ALA A 50 -2.02 15.77 -13.49
C ALA A 50 -2.71 14.99 -12.37
N ASP A 51 -3.84 14.34 -12.68
CA ASP A 51 -4.60 13.55 -11.71
C ASP A 51 -3.79 12.35 -11.21
N LEU A 52 -3.08 11.66 -12.11
CA LEU A 52 -2.24 10.53 -11.75
C LEU A 52 -1.03 10.94 -10.88
N ILE A 53 -0.44 12.11 -11.13
CA ILE A 53 0.60 12.67 -10.26
C ILE A 53 0.03 12.98 -8.88
N ALA A 54 -1.14 13.61 -8.81
CA ALA A 54 -1.80 13.92 -7.54
C ALA A 54 -2.11 12.64 -6.75
N ALA A 55 -2.64 11.61 -7.42
CA ALA A 55 -2.91 10.31 -6.82
C ALA A 55 -1.62 9.63 -6.32
N SER A 56 -0.55 9.64 -7.13
CA SER A 56 0.76 9.07 -6.75
C SER A 56 1.32 9.73 -5.49
N ARG A 57 1.31 11.07 -5.43
CA ARG A 57 1.77 11.83 -4.25
C ARG A 57 0.91 11.61 -3.02
N SER A 58 -0.41 11.50 -3.20
CA SER A 58 -1.33 11.16 -2.11
C SER A 58 -1.04 9.77 -1.54
N ALA A 59 -0.81 8.79 -2.42
CA ALA A 59 -0.45 7.43 -2.01
C ALA A 59 0.89 7.39 -1.27
N ASP A 60 1.91 8.11 -1.76
CA ASP A 60 3.21 8.20 -1.09
C ASP A 60 3.11 8.87 0.28
N SER A 61 2.32 9.95 0.39
CA SER A 61 2.06 10.63 1.67
C SER A 61 1.38 9.70 2.68
N MET A 62 0.32 8.98 2.23
CA MET A 62 -0.36 7.99 3.07
C MET A 62 0.58 6.87 3.51
N TYR A 63 1.46 6.39 2.62
CA TYR A 63 2.44 5.35 2.94
C TYR A 63 3.47 5.84 3.96
N VAL A 64 3.98 7.06 3.82
CA VAL A 64 4.91 7.69 4.77
C VAL A 64 4.25 7.90 6.13
N GLU A 65 3.01 8.40 6.15
CA GLU A 65 2.24 8.57 7.39
C GLU A 65 1.97 7.24 8.07
N TRP A 66 1.54 6.24 7.30
CA TRP A 66 1.36 4.87 7.78
C TRP A 66 2.66 4.36 8.40
N LYS A 67 3.79 4.43 7.68
CA LYS A 67 5.10 3.97 8.17
C LYS A 67 5.56 4.76 9.41
N ARG A 68 5.27 6.06 9.49
CA ARG A 68 5.55 6.90 10.66
C ARG A 68 4.73 6.46 11.87
N MET A 69 3.43 6.28 11.70
CA MET A 69 2.52 5.85 12.77
C MET A 69 2.85 4.44 13.27
N HIS A 70 3.26 3.55 12.38
CA HIS A 70 3.57 2.14 12.69
C HIS A 70 5.00 1.94 13.20
N ARG A 71 5.85 2.98 13.20
CA ARG A 71 7.28 2.89 13.58
C ARG A 71 7.49 2.44 15.03
N SER A 72 6.61 2.84 15.94
CA SER A 72 6.64 2.44 17.35
C SER A 72 5.82 1.17 17.64
N GLY A 73 5.42 0.43 16.60
CA GLY A 73 4.52 -0.71 16.70
C GLY A 73 3.04 -0.33 16.68
N LEU A 74 2.20 -1.36 16.57
CA LEU A 74 0.74 -1.22 16.37
C LEU A 74 -0.02 -0.75 17.63
N ARG A 75 0.59 -0.89 18.80
CA ARG A 75 -0.06 -0.62 20.10
C ARG A 75 -0.57 0.81 20.21
N GLY A 76 0.28 1.80 19.91
CA GLY A 76 -0.10 3.22 20.04
C GLY A 76 -1.26 3.61 19.11
N ILE A 77 -1.33 3.00 17.93
CA ILE A 77 -2.44 3.21 17.00
C ILE A 77 -3.74 2.61 17.56
N GLN A 78 -3.69 1.37 18.06
CA GLN A 78 -4.86 0.74 18.67
C GLN A 78 -5.37 1.55 19.89
N GLU A 79 -4.46 1.99 20.75
CA GLU A 79 -4.79 2.80 21.94
C GLU A 79 -5.36 4.17 21.54
N SER A 80 -4.93 4.77 20.43
CA SER A 80 -5.44 6.09 19.97
C SER A 80 -6.95 6.11 19.69
N TYR A 81 -7.53 4.96 19.31
CA TYR A 81 -8.96 4.84 19.06
C TYR A 81 -9.78 4.60 20.33
N LEU A 82 -9.15 4.20 21.43
CA LEU A 82 -9.84 3.85 22.68
C LEU A 82 -10.71 4.99 23.23
N PRO A 83 -10.26 6.25 23.30
CA PRO A 83 -11.10 7.36 23.77
C PRO A 83 -12.31 7.62 22.87
N LEU A 84 -12.19 7.35 21.56
CA LEU A 84 -13.30 7.49 20.61
C LEU A 84 -14.36 6.40 20.85
N TYR A 85 -13.93 5.15 21.00
CA TYR A 85 -14.84 4.04 21.30
C TYR A 85 -15.55 4.23 22.64
N GLN A 86 -14.85 4.66 23.68
CA GLN A 86 -15.43 4.89 25.00
C GLN A 86 -16.58 5.91 25.02
N ARG A 87 -16.53 6.94 24.15
CA ARG A 87 -17.60 7.96 24.04
C ARG A 87 -18.70 7.58 23.05
N THR A 88 -18.52 6.53 22.26
CA THR A 88 -19.47 6.14 21.21
C THR A 88 -20.67 5.41 21.82
N ARG A 89 -21.87 5.95 21.61
CA ARG A 89 -23.13 5.35 22.11
C ARG A 89 -23.83 4.47 21.09
N GLY A 90 -23.51 4.63 19.80
CA GLY A 90 -24.04 3.82 18.72
C GLY A 90 -22.94 3.58 17.69
N PHE A 91 -22.64 2.31 17.43
CA PHE A 91 -21.58 1.91 16.50
C PHE A 91 -22.20 1.04 15.40
N ARG A 92 -22.08 1.50 14.15
CA ARG A 92 -22.48 0.74 12.96
C ARG A 92 -21.27 0.65 12.04
N ILE A 93 -20.90 -0.56 11.68
CA ILE A 93 -19.77 -0.83 10.81
C ILE A 93 -20.13 -1.93 9.84
N TYR A 94 -19.63 -1.82 8.62
CA TYR A 94 -19.68 -2.86 7.61
C TYR A 94 -18.25 -3.24 7.26
N CYS A 95 -17.92 -4.52 7.39
CA CYS A 95 -16.64 -5.08 6.98
C CYS A 95 -16.91 -6.26 6.06
N SER A 96 -16.36 -6.25 4.84
CA SER A 96 -16.61 -7.28 3.83
C SER A 96 -15.71 -8.50 3.97
N ASN A 97 -14.58 -8.38 4.66
CA ASN A 97 -13.49 -9.37 4.63
C ASN A 97 -12.89 -9.72 6.00
N VAL A 98 -13.06 -8.87 7.02
CA VAL A 98 -12.49 -9.09 8.36
C VAL A 98 -13.46 -8.65 9.44
N MET A 99 -13.37 -9.24 10.64
CA MET A 99 -14.15 -8.76 11.77
C MET A 99 -13.61 -7.40 12.26
N PRO A 100 -14.48 -6.44 12.64
CA PRO A 100 -14.07 -5.16 13.22
C PRO A 100 -13.15 -5.35 14.43
N GLY A 101 -12.07 -4.57 14.53
CA GLY A 101 -11.06 -4.71 15.60
C GLY A 101 -11.61 -4.76 17.03
N VAL A 102 -12.64 -3.96 17.32
CA VAL A 102 -13.31 -3.95 18.65
C VAL A 102 -14.09 -5.22 18.98
N LEU A 103 -14.36 -6.08 17.99
CA LEU A 103 -15.04 -7.37 18.15
C LEU A 103 -14.09 -8.56 17.96
N GLN A 104 -12.80 -8.31 17.71
CA GLN A 104 -11.82 -9.38 17.56
C GLN A 104 -11.44 -9.95 18.93
N THR A 105 -11.33 -11.27 19.01
CA THR A 105 -10.68 -11.92 20.15
C THR A 105 -9.15 -11.85 19.99
N PRO A 106 -8.38 -12.04 21.07
CA PRO A 106 -6.92 -12.10 20.97
C PRO A 106 -6.43 -13.11 19.93
N GLU A 107 -7.07 -14.28 19.84
CA GLU A 107 -6.72 -15.35 18.90
C GLU A 107 -7.01 -14.95 17.45
N TYR A 108 -8.17 -14.31 17.20
CA TYR A 108 -8.51 -13.81 15.87
C TYR A 108 -7.54 -12.71 15.42
N ALA A 109 -7.22 -11.77 16.32
CA ALA A 109 -6.29 -10.69 16.01
C ALA A 109 -4.89 -11.24 15.71
N ALA A 110 -4.41 -12.22 16.47
CA ALA A 110 -3.13 -12.89 16.22
C ALA A 110 -3.10 -13.57 14.84
N ALA A 111 -4.10 -14.38 14.51
CA ALA A 111 -4.19 -15.03 13.21
C ALA A 111 -4.29 -14.03 12.05
N LEU A 112 -5.02 -12.93 12.23
CA LEU A 112 -5.08 -11.86 11.23
C LEU A 112 -3.71 -11.19 11.03
N PHE A 113 -2.95 -10.95 12.11
CA PHE A 113 -1.61 -10.39 12.01
C PHE A 113 -0.63 -11.34 11.31
N GLU A 114 -0.73 -12.66 11.52
CA GLU A 114 0.05 -13.66 10.79
C GLU A 114 -0.22 -13.58 9.28
N VAL A 115 -1.50 -13.59 8.89
CA VAL A 115 -1.90 -13.47 7.47
C VAL A 115 -1.36 -12.17 6.83
N ILE A 116 -1.40 -11.06 7.57
CA ILE A 116 -0.88 -9.77 7.12
C ILE A 116 0.66 -9.80 7.03
N ALA A 117 1.34 -10.39 8.00
CA ALA A 117 2.80 -10.50 8.02
C ALA A 117 3.31 -11.35 6.84
N ASP A 118 2.66 -12.48 6.57
CA ASP A 118 2.96 -13.34 5.43
C ASP A 118 2.76 -12.61 4.10
N PHE A 119 1.64 -11.90 3.95
CA PHE A 119 1.35 -11.10 2.76
C PHE A 119 2.42 -10.04 2.49
N HIS A 120 2.91 -9.38 3.55
CA HIS A 120 3.96 -8.37 3.41
C HIS A 120 5.39 -8.95 3.39
N GLY A 121 5.56 -10.27 3.47
CA GLY A 121 6.88 -10.90 3.55
C GLY A 121 7.66 -10.51 4.80
N VAL A 122 6.95 -10.13 5.86
CA VAL A 122 7.49 -9.78 7.19
C VAL A 122 7.48 -10.99 8.13
N GLY A 123 7.07 -12.16 7.63
CA GLY A 123 7.03 -13.45 8.35
C GLY A 123 8.25 -13.67 9.24
N ASP A 124 7.96 -13.81 10.53
CA ASP A 124 8.78 -14.03 11.71
C ASP A 124 10.33 -13.86 11.59
N ARG A 125 10.83 -12.66 11.93
CA ARG A 125 12.24 -12.46 12.36
C ARG A 125 12.41 -12.51 13.89
N THR A 126 11.43 -13.03 14.61
CA THR A 126 11.45 -13.23 16.06
C THR A 126 11.47 -14.72 16.41
N ALA A 127 12.25 -15.52 15.69
CA ALA A 127 12.86 -16.68 16.35
C ALA A 127 13.77 -16.12 17.47
N PRO A 128 13.60 -16.52 18.74
CA PRO A 128 14.56 -16.16 19.76
C PRO A 128 15.92 -16.69 19.31
N GLU A 129 16.94 -15.82 19.28
CA GLU A 129 18.33 -16.28 19.33
C GLU A 129 18.45 -17.12 20.60
N ALA A 130 18.29 -18.43 20.43
CA ALA A 130 18.59 -19.39 21.46
C ALA A 130 20.08 -19.25 21.75
N ALA A 131 20.37 -18.72 22.93
CA ALA A 131 21.69 -18.78 23.51
C ALA A 131 22.21 -20.23 23.46
N ASN A 132 23.31 -20.44 22.73
CA ASN A 132 24.38 -21.36 23.08
C ASN A 132 25.63 -21.05 22.25
#